data_AF-A0A4Y2MDI2-F1
#
_entry.id   AF-A0A4Y2MDI2-F1
#
_cell.length_a   1.000
_cell.length_b   1.000
_cell.length_c   1.000
_cell.angle_alpha   90.00
_cell.angle_beta   90.00
_cell.angle_gamma   90.00
#
_symmetry.space_group_name_H-M   'P 1'
#
loop_
_entity.id
_entity.type
_entity.pdbx_description
1 polymer ?
#
loop_
_entity_poly.entity_id
_entity_poly.type
_entity_poly.pdbx_seq_one_letter_code
_entity_poly.pdbx_strand_id
1 'polypeptide(L)'
;MVTSELSLTCCKLTAILHSCHDKFVANLHSCHDKFVASLLQTKIAIWVSNEEVSKILHLKLLCKTVKEILKLLNCSKSMIYRVLTRKTPYNPKSRSGRPRVTDIRSDRQIQRMASSQKMSVREITGASRLQIFNNTVHRRIIESGYMIHAKMARRLPLSKLHISKRLQWARNHMSYGDKWMAILFSDERKWNLDGPQGNIKY
;
A
#
# COMPACT_ATOMS: atom_id res chain seq x y z
N MET A 1 24.26 -32.20 -51.85
CA MET A 1 23.85 -33.07 -50.73
C MET A 1 23.83 -32.32 -49.39
N VAL A 2 23.26 -31.10 -49.32
CA VAL A 2 23.28 -30.27 -48.09
C VAL A 2 21.87 -29.96 -47.55
N THR A 3 20.83 -30.17 -48.37
CA THR A 3 19.44 -29.88 -48.02
C THR A 3 18.78 -30.96 -47.14
N SER A 4 19.24 -32.21 -47.20
CA SER A 4 18.68 -33.33 -46.41
C SER A 4 19.09 -33.25 -44.94
N GLU A 5 20.34 -32.91 -44.63
CA GLU A 5 20.84 -32.80 -43.25
C GLU A 5 20.26 -31.60 -42.49
N LEU A 6 20.04 -30.47 -43.18
CA LEU A 6 19.35 -29.30 -42.62
C LEU A 6 17.87 -29.60 -42.33
N SER A 7 17.20 -30.42 -43.16
CA SER A 7 15.82 -30.82 -42.90
C SER A 7 15.71 -31.76 -41.69
N LEU A 8 16.64 -32.72 -41.55
CA LEU A 8 16.66 -33.67 -40.43
C LEU A 8 16.98 -32.98 -39.09
N THR A 9 17.85 -31.98 -39.10
CA THR A 9 18.16 -31.18 -37.91
C THR A 9 16.99 -30.27 -37.52
N CYS A 10 16.29 -29.68 -38.48
CA CYS A 10 15.09 -28.89 -38.22
C CYS A 10 13.95 -29.74 -37.62
N CYS A 11 13.72 -30.95 -38.13
CA CYS A 11 12.72 -31.88 -37.58
C CYS A 11 13.05 -32.36 -36.15
N LYS A 12 14.34 -32.53 -35.82
CA LYS A 12 14.76 -32.87 -34.45
C LYS A 12 14.55 -31.70 -33.49
N LEU A 13 14.85 -30.48 -33.94
CA LEU A 13 14.65 -29.26 -33.14
C LEU A 13 13.17 -28.98 -32.87
N THR A 14 12.29 -29.15 -33.85
CA THR A 14 10.85 -28.96 -33.66
C THR A 14 10.26 -29.99 -32.69
N ALA A 15 10.68 -31.26 -32.77
CA ALA A 15 10.27 -32.30 -31.81
C ALA A 15 10.71 -31.99 -30.37
N ILE A 16 11.94 -31.47 -30.19
CA ILE A 16 12.44 -31.02 -28.89
C ILE A 16 11.61 -29.83 -28.38
N LEU A 17 11.31 -28.86 -29.26
CA LEU A 17 10.52 -27.68 -28.90
C LEU A 17 9.09 -28.06 -28.44
N HIS A 18 8.44 -28.97 -29.17
CA HIS A 18 7.13 -29.52 -28.79
C HIS A 18 7.19 -30.23 -27.43
N SER A 19 8.18 -31.12 -27.22
CA SER A 19 8.36 -31.80 -25.92
C SER A 19 8.60 -30.81 -24.77
N CYS A 20 9.36 -29.75 -25.01
CA CYS A 20 9.59 -28.69 -24.03
C CYS A 20 8.30 -27.89 -23.74
N HIS A 21 7.51 -27.58 -24.76
CA HIS A 21 6.25 -26.87 -24.61
C HIS A 21 5.22 -27.71 -23.83
N ASP A 22 5.07 -28.99 -24.15
CA ASP A 22 4.13 -29.89 -23.46
C ASP A 22 4.49 -30.06 -21.98
N LYS A 23 5.79 -30.19 -21.66
CA LYS A 23 6.27 -30.22 -20.27
C LYS A 23 6.02 -28.91 -19.55
N PHE A 24 6.16 -27.77 -20.23
CA PHE A 24 5.89 -26.46 -19.66
C PHE A 24 4.39 -26.27 -19.35
N VAL A 25 3.51 -26.63 -20.30
CA VAL A 25 2.05 -26.56 -20.12
C VAL A 25 1.57 -27.49 -19.00
N ALA A 26 2.08 -28.72 -18.93
CA ALA A 26 1.75 -29.66 -17.86
C ALA A 26 2.19 -29.14 -16.48
N ASN A 27 3.37 -28.53 -16.38
CA ASN A 27 3.84 -27.89 -15.15
C ASN A 27 2.99 -26.68 -14.76
N LEU A 28 2.55 -25.88 -15.73
CA LEU A 28 1.67 -24.74 -15.51
C LEU A 28 0.28 -25.19 -14.99
N HIS A 29 -0.32 -26.21 -15.60
CA HIS A 29 -1.57 -26.81 -15.11
C HIS A 29 -1.41 -27.40 -13.72
N SER A 30 -0.34 -28.17 -13.46
CA SER A 30 -0.06 -28.71 -12.12
C SER A 30 0.08 -27.60 -11.07
N CYS A 31 0.74 -26.49 -11.43
CA CYS A 31 0.89 -25.33 -10.56
C CYS A 31 -0.46 -24.64 -10.31
N HIS A 32 -1.26 -24.46 -11.35
CA HIS A 32 -2.60 -23.87 -11.26
C HIS A 32 -3.53 -24.73 -10.40
N ASP A 33 -3.55 -26.04 -10.59
CA ASP A 33 -4.38 -26.95 -9.80
C ASP A 33 -3.96 -26.95 -8.32
N LYS A 34 -2.65 -26.95 -8.04
CA LYS A 34 -2.11 -26.79 -6.67
C LYS A 34 -2.47 -25.43 -6.07
N PHE A 35 -2.42 -24.36 -6.86
CA PHE A 35 -2.78 -23.02 -6.44
C PHE A 35 -4.28 -22.91 -6.15
N VAL A 36 -5.14 -23.42 -7.04
CA VAL A 36 -6.60 -23.46 -6.87
C VAL A 36 -6.98 -24.33 -5.67
N ALA A 37 -6.35 -25.50 -5.49
CA ALA A 37 -6.57 -26.34 -4.32
C ALA A 37 -6.15 -25.64 -3.01
N SER A 38 -5.02 -24.93 -3.00
CA SER A 38 -4.58 -24.12 -1.86
C SER A 38 -5.52 -22.94 -1.60
N LEU A 39 -6.02 -22.28 -2.66
CA LEU A 39 -6.99 -21.20 -2.58
C LEU A 39 -8.34 -21.71 -2.03
N LEU A 40 -8.80 -22.88 -2.47
CA LEU A 40 -10.02 -23.52 -1.99
C LEU A 40 -9.86 -24.00 -0.54
N GLN A 41 -8.74 -24.62 -0.18
CA GLN A 41 -8.44 -25.00 1.20
C GLN A 41 -8.38 -23.78 2.13
N THR A 42 -7.80 -22.67 1.66
CA THR A 42 -7.76 -21.41 2.42
C THR A 42 -9.13 -20.71 2.45
N LYS A 43 -9.95 -20.80 1.40
CA LYS A 43 -11.32 -20.26 1.34
C LYS A 43 -12.29 -21.04 2.25
N ILE A 44 -12.20 -22.36 2.28
CA ILE A 44 -12.96 -23.24 3.19
C ILE A 44 -12.56 -23.01 4.66
N ALA A 45 -11.29 -22.69 4.93
CA ALA A 45 -10.82 -22.42 6.29
C ALA A 45 -11.22 -21.03 6.83
N ILE A 46 -11.47 -20.06 5.94
CA ILE A 46 -11.70 -18.64 6.29
C ILE A 46 -13.19 -18.26 6.23
N TRP A 47 -14.01 -18.95 5.45
CA TRP A 47 -15.43 -18.62 5.29
C TRP A 47 -16.30 -19.55 6.13
N VAL A 48 -16.29 -19.34 7.45
CA VAL A 48 -17.42 -19.73 8.28
C VAL A 48 -18.16 -18.44 8.55
N SER A 49 -19.30 -18.26 7.91
CA SER A 49 -20.09 -17.07 8.18
C SER A 49 -20.53 -17.10 9.65
N ASN A 50 -20.55 -15.96 10.34
CA ASN A 50 -21.10 -15.88 11.70
C ASN A 50 -22.54 -16.43 11.77
N GLU A 51 -23.25 -16.39 10.65
CA GLU A 51 -24.57 -16.95 10.45
C GLU A 51 -24.59 -18.49 10.56
N GLU A 52 -23.64 -19.20 9.93
CA GLU A 52 -23.50 -20.66 10.04
C GLU A 52 -23.16 -21.10 11.47
N VAL A 53 -22.28 -20.35 12.15
CA VAL A 53 -21.98 -20.59 13.57
C VAL A 53 -23.24 -20.47 14.42
N SER A 54 -24.03 -19.41 14.18
CA SER A 54 -25.30 -19.17 14.89
C SER A 54 -26.32 -20.28 14.64
N LYS A 55 -26.46 -20.74 13.38
CA LYS A 55 -27.34 -21.85 13.01
C LYS A 55 -26.93 -23.15 13.71
N ILE A 56 -25.63 -23.46 13.81
CA ILE A 56 -25.13 -24.64 14.52
C ILE A 56 -25.47 -24.58 16.02
N LEU A 57 -25.25 -23.41 16.66
CA LEU A 57 -25.55 -23.21 18.07
C LEU A 57 -27.06 -23.32 18.35
N HIS A 58 -27.89 -22.74 17.48
CA HIS A 58 -29.35 -22.83 17.59
C HIS A 58 -29.86 -24.28 17.43
N LEU A 59 -29.36 -25.01 16.42
CA LEU A 59 -29.74 -26.43 16.24
C LEU A 59 -29.26 -27.30 17.41
N LYS A 60 -28.13 -26.96 18.04
CA LYS A 60 -27.68 -27.62 19.26
C LYS A 60 -28.61 -27.36 20.44
N LEU A 61 -29.13 -26.14 20.57
CA LEU A 61 -30.11 -25.76 21.58
C LEU A 61 -31.43 -26.53 21.39
N LEU A 62 -31.84 -26.76 20.14
CA LEU A 62 -32.99 -27.61 19.77
C LEU A 62 -32.72 -29.13 19.91
N CYS A 63 -31.68 -29.52 20.65
CA CYS A 63 -31.29 -30.90 20.90
C CYS A 63 -31.00 -31.76 19.65
N LYS A 64 -30.71 -31.16 18.50
CA LYS A 64 -30.34 -31.92 17.29
C LYS A 64 -28.98 -32.57 17.43
N THR A 65 -28.86 -33.77 16.87
CA THR A 65 -27.61 -34.53 16.84
C THR A 65 -26.64 -33.96 15.80
N VAL A 66 -25.33 -34.19 15.97
CA VAL A 66 -24.32 -33.74 15.01
C VAL A 66 -24.57 -34.30 13.60
N LYS A 67 -25.13 -35.51 13.48
CA LYS A 67 -25.50 -36.11 12.18
C LYS A 67 -26.64 -35.36 11.50
N GLU A 68 -27.62 -34.87 12.25
CA GLU A 68 -28.72 -34.06 11.70
C GLU A 68 -28.25 -32.66 11.32
N ILE A 69 -27.43 -32.03 12.16
CA ILE A 69 -26.82 -30.72 11.87
C ILE A 69 -26.00 -30.79 10.58
N LEU A 70 -25.24 -31.87 10.38
CA LEU A 70 -24.48 -32.13 9.15
C LEU A 70 -25.40 -32.16 7.91
N LYS A 71 -26.52 -32.89 7.99
CA LYS A 71 -27.49 -33.00 6.89
C LYS A 71 -28.19 -31.67 6.59
N LEU A 72 -28.50 -30.87 7.62
CA LEU A 72 -29.23 -29.62 7.48
C LEU A 72 -28.37 -28.48 6.94
N LEU A 73 -27.11 -28.38 7.38
CA LEU A 73 -26.24 -27.24 7.06
C LEU A 73 -25.18 -27.54 6.00
N ASN A 74 -25.11 -28.78 5.50
CA ASN A 74 -24.10 -29.26 4.54
C ASN A 74 -22.65 -28.87 4.91
N CYS A 75 -22.36 -28.82 6.21
CA CYS A 75 -21.07 -28.41 6.78
C CYS A 75 -20.20 -29.63 7.08
N SER A 76 -18.87 -29.46 7.24
CA SER A 76 -18.00 -30.57 7.64
C SER A 76 -18.17 -30.95 9.11
N LYS A 77 -18.05 -32.24 9.44
CA LYS A 77 -18.14 -32.74 10.82
C LYS A 77 -17.12 -32.06 11.75
N SER A 78 -15.91 -31.81 11.23
CA SER A 78 -14.83 -31.08 11.89
C SER A 78 -15.25 -29.66 12.28
N MET A 79 -15.94 -28.95 11.37
CA MET A 79 -16.44 -27.60 11.63
C MET A 79 -17.42 -27.59 12.81
N ILE A 80 -18.39 -28.50 12.80
CA ILE A 80 -19.43 -28.58 13.83
C ILE A 80 -18.79 -28.83 15.20
N TYR A 81 -17.88 -29.81 15.32
CA TYR A 81 -17.17 -30.02 16.59
C TYR A 81 -16.34 -28.81 17.01
N ARG A 82 -15.67 -28.13 16.07
CA ARG A 82 -14.89 -26.92 16.36
C ARG A 82 -15.75 -25.76 16.87
N VAL A 83 -17.02 -25.67 16.45
CA VAL A 83 -17.97 -24.69 16.96
C VAL A 83 -18.49 -25.12 18.33
N LEU A 84 -18.94 -26.36 18.48
CA LEU A 84 -19.56 -26.87 19.71
C LEU A 84 -18.60 -26.99 20.90
N THR A 85 -17.32 -27.23 20.65
CA THR A 85 -16.29 -27.35 21.71
C THR A 85 -15.73 -26.01 22.19
N ARG A 86 -15.99 -24.92 21.47
CA ARG A 86 -15.53 -23.59 21.86
C ARG A 86 -16.40 -23.03 22.99
N LYS A 87 -15.75 -22.60 24.06
CA LYS A 87 -16.39 -21.90 25.20
C LYS A 87 -16.59 -20.41 24.94
N THR A 88 -15.92 -19.84 23.94
CA THR A 88 -15.90 -18.40 23.64
C THR A 88 -16.46 -18.11 22.24
N PRO A 89 -17.06 -16.91 22.04
CA PRO A 89 -17.58 -16.50 20.74
C PRO A 89 -16.52 -16.59 19.63
N TYR A 90 -16.96 -16.94 18.41
CA TYR A 90 -16.07 -17.02 17.25
C TYR A 90 -15.57 -15.63 16.86
N ASN A 91 -14.38 -15.25 17.36
CA ASN A 91 -13.65 -14.06 16.92
C ASN A 91 -12.30 -14.50 16.34
N PRO A 92 -12.20 -14.74 15.02
CA PRO A 92 -10.96 -15.17 14.41
C PRO A 92 -9.93 -14.04 14.53
N LYS A 93 -8.82 -14.29 15.23
CA LYS A 93 -7.68 -13.35 15.24
C LYS A 93 -7.20 -13.17 13.80
N SER A 94 -6.96 -11.92 13.41
CA SER A 94 -6.30 -11.62 12.14
C SER A 94 -4.95 -12.33 12.08
N ARG A 95 -4.62 -12.87 10.91
CA ARG A 95 -3.31 -13.50 10.69
C ARG A 95 -2.22 -12.44 10.90
N SER A 96 -1.12 -12.82 11.56
CA SER A 96 0.02 -11.92 11.87
C SER A 96 0.73 -11.36 10.63
N GLY A 97 0.48 -11.92 9.45
CA GLY A 97 1.10 -11.51 8.20
C GLY A 97 2.57 -11.90 8.12
N ARG A 98 3.22 -11.47 7.03
CA ARG A 98 4.66 -11.70 6.80
C ARG A 98 5.49 -10.81 7.74
N PRO A 99 6.58 -11.33 8.34
CA PRO A 99 7.50 -10.52 9.13
C PRO A 99 8.06 -9.34 8.32
N ARG A 100 8.31 -8.23 9.03
CA ARG A 100 8.89 -7.02 8.44
C ARG A 100 10.38 -7.23 8.18
N VAL A 101 10.90 -6.56 7.14
CA VAL A 101 12.34 -6.51 6.85
C VAL A 101 13.07 -5.58 7.82
N THR A 102 12.37 -4.56 8.34
CA THR A 102 12.94 -3.59 9.27
C THR A 102 12.70 -3.98 10.73
N ASP A 103 13.69 -3.67 11.57
CA ASP A 103 13.58 -3.73 13.03
C ASP A 103 13.22 -2.36 13.62
N ILE A 104 12.76 -2.34 14.87
CA ILE A 104 12.40 -1.15 15.64
C ILE A 104 13.58 -0.17 15.74
N ARG A 105 14.82 -0.66 15.82
CA ARG A 105 16.01 0.22 15.83
C ARG A 105 16.21 0.91 14.49
N SER A 106 16.05 0.17 13.40
CA SER A 106 16.18 0.68 12.03
C SER A 106 15.10 1.70 11.72
N ASP A 107 13.85 1.43 12.13
CA ASP A 107 12.74 2.36 11.95
C ASP A 107 13.00 3.70 12.68
N ARG A 108 13.53 3.65 13.91
CA ARG A 108 13.94 4.86 14.66
C ARG A 108 15.08 5.62 13.98
N GLN A 109 16.03 4.91 13.37
CA GLN A 109 17.11 5.55 12.63
C GLN A 109 16.58 6.25 11.38
N ILE A 110 15.70 5.59 10.62
CA ILE A 110 15.01 6.17 9.45
C ILE A 110 14.28 7.47 9.85
N GLN A 111 13.53 7.43 10.95
CA GLN A 111 12.82 8.61 11.47
C GLN A 111 13.75 9.75 11.87
N ARG A 112 14.91 9.45 12.48
CA ARG A 112 15.92 10.47 12.84
C ARG A 112 16.57 11.11 11.61
N MET A 113 16.89 10.32 10.59
CA MET A 113 17.46 10.86 9.35
C MET A 113 16.45 11.75 8.61
N ALA A 114 15.17 11.37 8.60
CA ALA A 114 14.11 12.18 8.00
C ALA A 114 13.86 13.50 8.76
N SER A 115 13.81 13.45 10.10
CA SER A 115 13.45 14.61 10.94
C SER A 115 14.63 15.54 11.22
N SER A 116 15.68 15.04 11.88
CA SER A 116 16.81 15.87 12.34
C SER A 116 17.75 16.23 11.20
N GLN A 117 18.09 15.25 10.35
CA GLN A 117 19.04 15.46 9.25
C GLN A 117 18.35 15.98 7.98
N LYS A 118 17.01 15.99 7.94
CA LYS A 118 16.18 16.46 6.81
C LYS A 118 16.54 15.76 5.47
N MET A 119 16.94 14.50 5.55
CA MET A 119 17.29 13.71 4.37
C MET A 119 16.04 13.28 3.60
N SER A 120 16.17 13.21 2.27
CA SER A 120 15.15 12.65 1.39
C SER A 120 15.07 11.12 1.52
N VAL A 121 13.94 10.55 1.10
CA VAL A 121 13.72 9.09 1.10
C VAL A 121 14.83 8.33 0.36
N ARG A 122 15.34 8.90 -0.74
CA ARG A 122 16.40 8.29 -1.56
C ARG A 122 17.74 8.30 -0.82
N GLU A 123 18.09 9.43 -0.21
CA GLU A 123 19.31 9.56 0.59
C GLU A 123 19.27 8.64 1.81
N ILE A 124 18.12 8.55 2.48
CA ILE A 124 17.89 7.63 3.60
C ILE A 124 18.09 6.18 3.16
N THR A 125 17.58 5.82 1.98
CA THR A 125 17.71 4.47 1.46
C THR A 125 19.18 4.13 1.17
N GLY A 126 19.94 5.07 0.60
CA GLY A 126 21.37 4.89 0.36
C GLY A 126 22.23 4.90 1.64
N ALA A 127 21.84 5.67 2.65
CA ALA A 127 22.53 5.73 3.94
C ALA A 127 22.18 4.55 4.87
N SER A 128 21.03 3.91 4.64
CA SER A 128 20.61 2.71 5.36
C SER A 128 21.49 1.54 4.95
N ARG A 129 22.04 0.82 5.94
CA ARG A 129 22.82 -0.41 5.71
C ARG A 129 21.98 -1.63 5.33
N LEU A 130 20.67 -1.44 5.17
CA LEU A 130 19.71 -2.49 4.90
C LEU A 130 19.28 -2.44 3.43
N GLN A 131 19.10 -3.61 2.80
CA GLN A 131 18.56 -3.76 1.45
C GLN A 131 17.06 -3.42 1.43
N ILE A 132 16.75 -2.12 1.48
CA ILE A 132 15.39 -1.60 1.60
C ILE A 132 15.06 -0.76 0.37
N PHE A 133 13.81 -0.84 -0.10
CA PHE A 133 13.30 0.02 -1.16
C PHE A 133 12.76 1.35 -0.61
N ASN A 134 12.81 2.40 -1.43
CA ASN A 134 12.28 3.75 -1.11
C ASN A 134 10.87 3.71 -0.51
N ASN A 135 9.98 2.87 -1.04
CA ASN A 135 8.60 2.75 -0.56
C ASN A 135 8.51 2.26 0.89
N THR A 136 9.42 1.38 1.32
CA THR A 136 9.45 0.90 2.69
C THR A 136 9.90 2.03 3.63
N VAL A 137 10.92 2.80 3.25
CA VAL A 137 11.34 3.98 4.02
C VAL A 137 10.19 5.00 4.13
N HIS A 138 9.55 5.31 3.01
CA HIS A 138 8.40 6.22 3.00
C HIS A 138 7.26 5.75 3.91
N ARG A 139 6.91 4.46 3.85
CA ARG A 139 5.91 3.86 4.74
C ARG A 139 6.30 3.98 6.21
N ARG A 140 7.57 3.79 6.57
CA ARG A 140 8.03 3.92 7.98
C ARG A 140 8.01 5.34 8.51
N ILE A 141 8.24 6.31 7.63
CA ILE A 141 8.09 7.74 7.94
C ILE A 141 6.62 8.04 8.26
N ILE A 142 5.68 7.58 7.42
CA ILE A 142 4.24 7.82 7.60
C ILE A 142 3.65 7.06 8.79
N GLU A 143 3.98 5.76 8.94
CA GLU A 143 3.50 4.92 10.05
C GLU A 143 3.85 5.48 11.44
N SER A 144 4.88 6.32 11.53
CA SER A 144 5.29 6.96 12.78
C SER A 144 4.26 7.96 13.32
N GLY A 145 3.40 8.51 12.46
CA GLY A 145 2.41 9.55 12.83
C GLY A 145 3.02 10.91 13.18
N TYR A 146 4.33 11.02 13.43
CA TYR A 146 4.99 12.27 13.80
C TYR A 146 5.21 13.23 12.63
N MET A 147 5.39 12.70 11.42
CA MET A 147 5.67 13.49 10.22
C MET A 147 4.48 13.46 9.27
N ILE A 148 3.82 14.60 9.11
CA ILE A 148 2.66 14.75 8.23
C ILE A 148 3.13 15.33 6.89
N HIS A 149 2.71 14.70 5.79
CA HIS A 149 2.93 15.27 4.47
C HIS A 149 2.09 16.54 4.29
N ALA A 150 2.74 17.67 4.02
CA ALA A 150 2.08 18.94 3.75
C ALA A 150 2.63 19.59 2.48
N LYS A 151 1.74 20.00 1.58
CA LYS A 151 2.11 20.84 0.43
C LYS A 151 2.28 22.27 0.93
N MET A 152 3.50 22.79 0.86
CA MET A 152 3.77 24.18 1.22
C MET A 152 3.14 25.12 0.18
N ALA A 153 2.47 26.18 0.65
CA ALA A 153 2.00 27.25 -0.24
C ALA A 153 3.19 27.88 -0.97
N ARG A 154 3.04 28.10 -2.29
CA ARG A 154 4.09 28.76 -3.08
C ARG A 154 4.28 30.18 -2.55
N ARG A 155 5.53 30.53 -2.21
CA ARG A 155 5.92 31.88 -1.79
C ARG A 155 7.01 32.39 -2.72
N LEU A 156 6.99 33.69 -3.03
CA LEU A 156 8.08 34.34 -3.75
C LEU A 156 9.35 34.29 -2.87
N PRO A 157 10.51 33.91 -3.44
CA PRO A 157 11.75 33.90 -2.67
C PRO A 157 12.13 35.35 -2.33
N LEU A 158 12.18 35.67 -1.03
CA LEU A 158 12.64 36.96 -0.54
C LEU A 158 14.11 36.87 -0.15
N SER A 159 14.92 37.81 -0.62
CA SER A 159 16.30 37.99 -0.13
C SER A 159 16.27 38.62 1.26
N LYS A 160 17.36 38.51 2.02
CA LYS A 160 17.50 39.19 3.32
C LYS A 160 17.28 40.71 3.21
N LEU A 161 17.72 41.31 2.11
CA LEU A 161 17.51 42.72 1.80
C LEU A 161 16.04 43.06 1.54
N HIS A 162 15.30 42.21 0.82
CA HIS A 162 13.87 42.42 0.62
C HIS A 162 13.11 42.38 1.95
N ILE A 163 13.48 41.45 2.84
CA ILE A 163 12.86 41.30 4.15
C ILE A 163 13.09 42.56 5.00
N SER A 164 14.32 43.08 5.06
CA SER A 164 14.63 44.27 5.85
C SER A 164 13.92 45.52 5.34
N LYS A 165 13.93 45.76 4.02
CA LYS A 165 13.23 46.90 3.41
C LYS A 165 11.72 46.84 3.63
N ARG A 166 11.10 45.67 3.43
CA ARG A 166 9.66 45.48 3.67
C ARG A 166 9.30 45.69 5.14
N LEU A 167 10.11 45.17 6.06
CA LEU A 167 9.89 45.34 7.50
C LEU A 167 10.03 46.81 7.92
N GLN A 168 11.05 47.52 7.41
CA GLN A 168 11.22 48.94 7.69
C GLN A 168 10.06 49.76 7.13
N TRP A 169 9.64 49.47 5.90
CA TRP A 169 8.48 50.13 5.30
C TRP A 169 7.23 49.91 6.14
N ALA A 170 6.96 48.67 6.58
CA ALA A 170 5.82 48.38 7.45
C ALA A 170 5.89 49.13 8.79
N ARG A 171 7.07 49.19 9.42
CA ARG A 171 7.27 49.95 10.66
C ARG A 171 6.99 51.44 10.50
N ASN A 172 7.50 52.03 9.42
CA ASN A 172 7.31 53.45 9.14
C ASN A 172 5.84 53.82 8.89
N HIS A 173 5.04 52.87 8.39
CA HIS A 173 3.64 53.08 8.03
C HIS A 173 2.64 52.45 9.02
N MET A 174 3.09 51.87 10.14
CA MET A 174 2.19 51.32 11.17
C MET A 174 1.33 52.40 11.82
N SER A 175 1.87 53.60 12.02
CA SER A 175 1.20 54.74 12.66
C SER A 175 0.64 55.77 11.67
N TYR A 176 0.46 55.40 10.40
CA TYR A 176 0.02 56.34 9.36
C TYR A 176 -1.43 56.83 9.53
N GLY A 177 -2.31 56.06 10.17
CA GLY A 177 -3.67 56.48 10.54
C GLY A 177 -4.45 57.07 9.37
N ASP A 178 -5.05 58.24 9.58
CA ASP A 178 -5.89 58.93 8.59
C ASP A 178 -5.15 59.33 7.30
N LYS A 179 -3.81 59.34 7.31
CA LYS A 179 -3.00 59.62 6.11
C LYS A 179 -3.19 58.57 5.02
N TRP A 180 -3.66 57.36 5.36
CA TRP A 180 -4.02 56.34 4.37
C TRP A 180 -5.13 56.79 3.44
N MET A 181 -6.03 57.67 3.89
CA MET A 181 -7.18 58.14 3.09
C MET A 181 -6.78 58.98 1.88
N ALA A 182 -5.58 59.55 1.89
CA ALA A 182 -5.05 60.34 0.78
C ALA A 182 -4.30 59.49 -0.27
N ILE A 183 -4.10 58.19 -0.02
CA ILE A 183 -3.25 57.33 -0.86
C ILE A 183 -4.13 56.46 -1.76
N LEU A 184 -3.96 56.59 -3.07
CA LEU A 184 -4.54 55.70 -4.06
C LEU A 184 -3.50 54.66 -4.51
N PHE A 185 -3.84 53.38 -4.38
CA PHE A 185 -3.00 52.29 -4.87
C PHE A 185 -3.46 51.82 -6.24
N SER A 186 -2.51 51.65 -7.17
CA SER A 186 -2.72 51.03 -8.48
C SER A 186 -1.66 49.95 -8.71
N ASP A 187 -2.05 48.84 -9.32
CA ASP A 187 -1.16 47.77 -9.77
C ASP A 187 -1.68 47.20 -11.09
N GLU A 188 -0.79 46.66 -11.92
CA GLU A 188 -1.16 46.06 -13.20
C GLU A 188 -1.31 44.55 -13.03
N ARG A 189 -2.47 44.02 -13.43
CA ARG A 189 -2.72 42.58 -13.45
C ARG A 189 -3.05 42.12 -14.86
N LYS A 190 -2.34 41.09 -15.32
CA LYS A 190 -2.66 40.40 -16.58
C LYS A 190 -3.94 39.56 -16.42
N TRP A 191 -4.90 39.77 -17.31
CA TRP A 191 -6.15 39.00 -17.40
C TRP A 191 -6.03 37.97 -18.53
N ASN A 192 -6.29 36.69 -18.23
CA ASN A 192 -6.38 35.62 -19.23
C ASN A 192 -7.76 34.96 -19.11
N LEU A 193 -8.39 34.59 -20.23
CA LEU A 193 -9.76 34.01 -20.25
C LEU A 193 -9.82 32.57 -19.69
N ASP A 194 -8.72 31.82 -19.74
CA ASP A 194 -8.68 30.38 -19.43
C ASP A 194 -8.28 30.03 -17.97
N GLY A 195 -8.44 30.97 -17.05
CA GLY A 195 -8.27 30.74 -15.60
C GLY A 195 -7.00 31.34 -14.98
N PRO A 196 -6.93 31.40 -13.65
CA PRO A 196 -5.82 32.03 -12.95
C PRO A 196 -4.53 31.26 -13.19
N GLN A 197 -3.56 31.90 -13.83
CA GLN A 197 -2.19 31.38 -13.94
C GLN A 197 -1.52 31.47 -12.58
N GLY A 198 -1.83 30.51 -11.71
CA GLY A 198 -1.20 30.40 -10.41
C GLY A 198 0.30 30.19 -10.57
N ASN A 199 1.09 31.25 -10.30
CA ASN A 199 2.54 31.21 -10.08
C ASN A 199 3.27 30.15 -10.94
N ILE A 200 3.12 30.25 -12.26
CA ILE A 200 3.93 29.50 -13.22
C ILE A 200 5.28 30.21 -13.21
N LYS A 201 6.23 29.66 -12.45
CA LYS A 201 7.62 30.15 -12.45
C LYS A 201 8.26 29.81 -13.79
N TYR A 202 8.88 30.81 -14.41
CA TYR A 202 10.22 30.63 -14.99
C TYR A 202 11.23 30.44 -13.85
#